data_AF-X0WBJ7-F1
#
_entry.id   AF-X0WBJ7-F1
#
_cell.length_a   1.000
_cell.length_b   1.000
_cell.length_c   1.000
_cell.angle_alpha   90.00
_cell.angle_beta   90.00
_cell.angle_gamma   90.00
#
_symmetry.space_group_name_H-M   'P 1'
#
loop_
_entity.id
_entity.type
_entity.pdbx_description
1 polymer ?
#
loop_
_entity_poly.entity_id
_entity_poly.type
_entity_poly.pdbx_seq_one_letter_code
_entity_poly.pdbx_strand_id
1 'polypeptide(L)'
;MSKSRPLLILGSGFSKGVSSDMPTVMELAERLQQEDVLRREPYRGFLDNPELLLSYLSLDQPWRDPEEALKDAGLFIRLQKLLAEHITHCEDRAFKKPIPNWASQLVQHLHEARVPVITLNYDTVMERLVHHLKGTDSSGNMWPHEQHLYDLPLSPILLRQFGTLADVETHTFQLIKIHGSINWFYSGAEGFP
;
A
#
# COMPACT_ATOMS: atom_id res chain seq x y z
N MET A 1 -22.02 -10.35 -27.82
CA MET A 1 -20.80 -10.95 -27.26
C MET A 1 -20.40 -10.13 -26.05
N SER A 2 -20.37 -10.71 -24.85
CA SER A 2 -19.91 -10.01 -23.64
C SER A 2 -18.43 -9.70 -23.82
N LYS A 3 -18.05 -8.41 -23.88
CA LYS A 3 -16.65 -7.99 -23.89
C LYS A 3 -16.06 -8.38 -22.54
N SER A 4 -15.07 -9.28 -22.53
CA SER A 4 -14.30 -9.56 -21.31
C SER A 4 -13.68 -8.24 -20.84
N ARG A 5 -13.93 -7.86 -19.58
CA ARG A 5 -13.35 -6.66 -19.00
C ARG A 5 -11.93 -6.99 -18.54
N PRO A 6 -10.91 -6.20 -18.92
CA PRO A 6 -9.55 -6.45 -18.44
C PRO A 6 -9.46 -6.20 -16.92
N LEU A 7 -8.54 -6.91 -16.27
CA LEU A 7 -8.16 -6.75 -14.87
C LEU A 7 -6.65 -6.55 -14.86
N LEU A 8 -6.17 -5.52 -14.14
CA LEU A 8 -4.75 -5.26 -13.99
C LEU A 8 -4.26 -5.71 -12.60
N ILE A 9 -3.15 -6.44 -12.56
CA ILE A 9 -2.50 -6.85 -11.31
C ILE A 9 -1.12 -6.19 -11.24
N LEU A 10 -0.84 -5.51 -10.14
CA LEU A 10 0.40 -4.78 -9.90
C LEU A 10 1.18 -5.39 -8.74
N GLY A 11 2.49 -5.51 -8.93
CA GLY A 11 3.45 -5.86 -7.88
C GLY A 11 4.52 -4.76 -7.74
N SER A 12 5.53 -5.00 -6.90
CA SER A 12 6.50 -3.95 -6.53
C SER A 12 7.32 -3.43 -7.70
N GLY A 13 7.44 -4.24 -8.77
CA GLY A 13 8.07 -3.83 -10.03
C GLY A 13 7.36 -2.65 -10.72
N PHE A 14 6.05 -2.47 -10.51
CA PHE A 14 5.33 -1.30 -11.00
C PHE A 14 5.85 -0.02 -10.34
N SER A 15 5.86 0.02 -9.00
CA SER A 15 6.34 1.16 -8.23
C SER A 15 7.81 1.47 -8.54
N LYS A 16 8.65 0.43 -8.68
CA LYS A 16 10.04 0.56 -9.14
C LYS A 16 10.17 1.13 -10.55
N GLY A 17 9.26 0.75 -11.45
CA GLY A 17 9.19 1.27 -12.81
C GLY A 17 8.80 2.75 -12.86
N VAL A 18 7.91 3.18 -11.95
CA VAL A 18 7.53 4.61 -11.82
C VAL A 18 8.70 5.43 -11.29
N SER A 19 9.43 4.91 -10.30
CA SER A 19 10.66 5.54 -9.82
C SER A 19 11.64 4.49 -9.28
N SER A 20 12.91 4.65 -9.64
CA SER A 20 14.01 3.82 -9.13
C SER A 20 14.17 3.88 -7.60
N ASP A 21 13.64 4.93 -6.95
CA ASP A 21 13.71 5.11 -5.50
C ASP A 21 12.76 4.17 -4.74
N MET A 22 11.73 3.65 -5.39
CA MET A 22 10.79 2.72 -4.75
C MET A 22 11.48 1.37 -4.50
N PRO A 23 11.22 0.71 -3.36
CA PRO A 23 11.81 -0.58 -3.08
C PRO A 23 10.99 -1.73 -3.68
N THR A 24 11.68 -2.80 -4.06
CA THR A 24 11.08 -4.13 -4.30
C THR A 24 11.01 -4.92 -3.00
N VAL A 25 10.24 -6.03 -2.98
CA VAL A 25 10.17 -6.93 -1.81
C VAL A 25 11.56 -7.45 -1.42
N MET A 26 12.43 -7.74 -2.40
CA MET A 26 13.82 -8.16 -2.14
C MET A 26 14.65 -7.06 -1.49
N GLU A 27 14.54 -5.81 -1.96
CA GLU A 27 15.25 -4.67 -1.37
C GLU A 27 14.73 -4.36 0.07
N LEU A 28 13.45 -4.63 0.35
CA LEU A 28 12.92 -4.59 1.72
C LEU A 28 13.52 -5.69 2.61
N ALA A 29 13.72 -6.88 2.07
CA ALA A 29 14.40 -7.98 2.77
C ALA A 29 15.83 -7.60 3.14
N GLU A 30 16.60 -7.05 2.20
CA GLU A 30 17.96 -6.54 2.44
C GLU A 30 17.98 -5.47 3.54
N ARG A 31 16.97 -4.59 3.59
CA ARG A 31 16.84 -3.60 4.67
C ARG A 31 16.62 -4.25 6.04
N LEU A 32 15.85 -5.33 6.12
CA LEU A 32 15.62 -6.07 7.37
C LEU A 32 16.86 -6.83 7.83
N GLN A 33 17.71 -7.30 6.92
CA GLN A 33 18.97 -7.98 7.28
C GLN A 33 19.97 -7.09 8.05
N GLN A 34 19.73 -5.77 8.07
CA GLN A 34 20.48 -4.81 8.88
C GLN A 34 20.09 -4.86 10.37
N GLU A 35 18.97 -5.49 10.72
CA GLU A 35 18.52 -5.64 12.10
C GLU A 35 19.19 -6.84 12.78
N ASP A 36 20.10 -6.59 13.72
CA ASP A 36 20.89 -7.64 14.38
C ASP A 36 20.04 -8.71 15.08
N VAL A 37 18.86 -8.33 15.59
CA VAL A 37 17.92 -9.26 16.23
C VAL A 37 17.47 -10.37 15.26
N LEU A 38 17.37 -10.07 13.96
CA LEU A 38 16.89 -11.00 12.94
C LEU A 38 17.96 -11.97 12.44
N ARG A 39 19.23 -11.74 12.78
CA ARG A 39 20.33 -12.64 12.40
C ARG A 39 20.40 -13.92 13.25
N ARG A 40 19.58 -13.99 14.31
CA ARG A 40 19.49 -15.13 15.22
C ARG A 40 18.36 -16.06 14.79
N GLU A 41 18.50 -17.35 15.12
CA GLU A 41 17.38 -18.27 15.02
C GLU A 41 16.25 -17.84 15.98
N PRO A 42 14.97 -18.05 15.62
CA PRO A 42 14.49 -18.68 14.39
C PRO A 42 14.31 -17.71 13.20
N TYR A 43 14.57 -16.41 13.38
CA TYR A 43 14.26 -15.37 12.39
C TYR A 43 15.10 -15.46 11.13
N ARG A 44 16.33 -15.97 11.27
CA ARG A 44 17.31 -16.07 10.17
C ARG A 44 16.73 -16.80 8.96
N GLY A 45 15.92 -17.84 9.18
CA GLY A 45 15.27 -18.61 8.10
C GLY A 45 14.22 -17.85 7.30
N PHE A 46 13.78 -16.67 7.77
CA PHE A 46 12.75 -15.85 7.14
C PHE A 46 13.30 -14.55 6.54
N LEU A 47 14.61 -14.28 6.66
CA LEU A 47 15.21 -12.99 6.29
C LEU A 47 15.09 -12.64 4.80
N ASP A 48 14.94 -13.64 3.93
CA ASP A 48 14.77 -13.44 2.49
C ASP A 48 13.31 -13.15 2.09
N ASN A 49 12.37 -13.29 3.02
CA ASN A 49 10.94 -13.07 2.78
C ASN A 49 10.32 -12.25 3.92
N PRO A 50 10.25 -10.91 3.75
CA PRO A 50 9.66 -9.99 4.73
C PRO A 50 8.23 -10.36 5.12
N GLU A 51 7.41 -10.81 4.16
CA GLU A 51 6.01 -11.14 4.40
C GLU A 51 5.88 -12.39 5.28
N LEU A 52 6.71 -13.39 5.02
CA LEU A 52 6.74 -14.62 5.82
C LEU A 52 7.27 -14.34 7.23
N LEU A 53 8.30 -13.51 7.37
CA LEU A 53 8.82 -13.08 8.67
C LEU A 53 7.73 -12.35 9.48
N LEU A 54 7.07 -11.36 8.88
CA LEU A 54 6.01 -10.60 9.55
C LEU A 54 4.83 -11.52 9.92
N SER A 55 4.47 -12.46 9.05
CA SER A 55 3.44 -13.46 9.35
C SER A 55 3.84 -14.30 10.56
N TYR A 56 5.06 -14.82 10.58
CA TYR A 56 5.59 -15.62 11.69
C TYR A 56 5.60 -14.87 13.04
N LEU A 57 5.98 -13.58 13.03
CA LEU A 57 6.02 -12.75 14.23
C LEU A 57 4.61 -12.34 14.72
N SER A 58 3.64 -12.22 13.82
CA SER A 58 2.27 -11.83 14.16
C SER A 58 1.43 -12.96 14.76
N LEU A 59 1.80 -14.22 14.49
CA LEU A 59 1.03 -15.38 14.90
C LEU A 59 1.40 -15.84 16.31
N ASP A 60 0.37 -15.99 17.14
CA ASP A 60 0.47 -16.73 18.40
C ASP A 60 0.54 -18.22 18.11
N GLN A 61 1.76 -18.78 18.16
CA GLN A 61 1.97 -20.19 17.85
C GLN A 61 1.70 -21.04 19.09
N PRO A 62 0.89 -22.12 19.00
CA PRO A 62 0.48 -22.91 20.17
C PRO A 62 1.60 -23.50 21.02
N TRP A 63 2.81 -23.62 20.47
CA TRP A 63 3.98 -24.20 21.12
C TRP A 63 4.95 -23.16 21.71
N ARG A 64 4.66 -21.86 21.56
CA ARG A 64 5.53 -20.80 22.06
C ARG A 64 5.27 -20.48 23.52
N ASP A 65 6.33 -20.11 24.22
CA ASP A 65 6.22 -19.52 25.54
C ASP A 65 5.54 -18.13 25.44
N PRO A 66 4.61 -17.76 26.33
CA PRO A 66 3.94 -16.47 26.30
C PRO A 66 4.89 -15.25 26.36
N GLU A 67 6.02 -15.35 27.07
CA GLU A 67 7.01 -14.29 27.12
C GLU A 67 7.69 -14.09 25.76
N GLU A 68 7.98 -15.17 25.05
CA GLU A 68 8.53 -15.14 23.70
C GLU A 68 7.50 -14.59 22.70
N ALA A 69 6.24 -15.01 22.80
CA ALA A 69 5.16 -14.51 21.95
C ALA A 69 4.99 -12.98 22.07
N LEU A 70 5.09 -12.42 23.28
CA LEU A 70 5.04 -10.97 23.50
C LEU A 70 6.26 -10.25 22.92
N LYS A 71 7.46 -10.84 23.01
CA LYS A 71 8.67 -10.28 22.38
C LYS A 71 8.53 -10.26 20.86
N ASP A 72 7.97 -11.31 20.27
CA ASP A 72 7.73 -11.41 18.83
C ASP A 72 6.69 -10.40 18.36
N ALA A 73 5.60 -10.23 19.10
CA ALA A 73 4.60 -9.19 18.83
C ALA A 73 5.21 -7.78 18.91
N GLY A 74 6.08 -7.53 19.89
CA GLY A 74 6.83 -6.28 19.99
C GLY A 74 7.77 -6.06 18.80
N LEU A 75 8.46 -7.12 18.37
CA LEU A 75 9.34 -7.11 17.21
C LEU A 75 8.55 -6.87 15.92
N PHE A 76 7.41 -7.54 15.74
CA PHE A 76 6.47 -7.34 14.63
C PHE A 76 6.09 -5.86 14.46
N ILE A 77 5.61 -5.22 15.53
CA ILE A 77 5.22 -3.81 15.50
C ILE A 77 6.41 -2.91 15.13
N ARG A 78 7.59 -3.20 15.68
CA ARG A 78 8.81 -2.43 15.39
C ARG A 78 9.21 -2.55 13.91
N LEU A 79 9.21 -3.76 13.36
CA LEU A 79 9.58 -3.99 11.96
C LEU A 79 8.55 -3.42 10.99
N GLN A 80 7.26 -3.52 11.28
CA GLN A 80 6.21 -2.88 10.49
C GLN A 80 6.42 -1.37 10.40
N LYS A 81 6.67 -0.70 11.53
CA LYS A 81 6.97 0.75 11.54
C LYS A 81 8.20 1.08 10.71
N LEU A 82 9.27 0.30 10.89
CA LEU A 82 10.52 0.49 10.14
C LEU A 82 10.32 0.37 8.63
N LEU A 83 9.58 -0.64 8.17
CA LEU A 83 9.29 -0.84 6.76
C LEU A 83 8.37 0.26 6.21
N ALA A 84 7.31 0.62 6.95
CA ALA A 84 6.38 1.68 6.57
C ALA A 84 7.09 3.05 6.45
N GLU A 85 7.97 3.37 7.41
CA GLU A 85 8.81 4.57 7.35
C GLU A 85 9.75 4.53 6.14
N HIS A 86 10.38 3.39 5.88
CA HIS A 86 11.28 3.25 4.73
C HIS A 86 10.54 3.46 3.41
N ILE A 87 9.38 2.82 3.22
CA ILE A 87 8.53 2.97 2.03
C ILE A 87 8.08 4.42 1.88
N THR A 88 7.58 5.06 2.95
CA THR A 88 7.18 6.48 2.95
C THR A 88 8.32 7.38 2.47
N HIS A 89 9.54 7.20 3.00
CA HIS A 89 10.70 7.98 2.57
C HIS A 89 11.06 7.74 1.10
N CYS A 90 10.90 6.51 0.60
CA CYS A 90 11.11 6.18 -0.81
C CYS A 90 10.08 6.87 -1.71
N GLU A 91 8.80 6.86 -1.33
CA GLU A 91 7.75 7.57 -2.06
C GLU A 91 7.99 9.08 -2.10
N ASP A 92 8.38 9.68 -0.98
CA ASP A 92 8.65 11.11 -0.92
C ASP A 92 9.82 11.53 -1.81
N ARG A 93 10.82 10.65 -1.98
CA ARG A 93 11.88 10.87 -2.97
C ARG A 93 11.37 10.67 -4.39
N ALA A 94 10.57 9.63 -4.63
CA ALA A 94 10.02 9.33 -5.94
C ALA A 94 9.19 10.48 -6.51
N PHE A 95 8.31 11.07 -5.71
CA PHE A 95 7.42 12.16 -6.14
C PHE A 95 8.02 13.57 -6.05
N LYS A 96 9.29 13.69 -5.61
CA LYS A 96 10.10 14.90 -5.87
C LYS A 96 10.69 14.91 -7.27
N LYS A 97 10.69 13.77 -7.97
CA LYS A 97 11.13 13.64 -9.36
C LYS A 97 9.95 13.77 -10.32
N PRO A 98 10.18 14.12 -11.60
CA PRO A 98 9.14 14.11 -12.60
C PRO A 98 8.52 12.73 -12.76
N ILE A 99 7.18 12.68 -12.83
CA ILE A 99 6.43 11.45 -13.09
C ILE A 99 6.65 11.03 -14.55
N PRO A 100 6.97 9.75 -14.82
CA PRO A 100 7.09 9.27 -16.20
C PRO A 100 5.78 9.40 -16.98
N ASN A 101 5.86 9.88 -18.23
CA ASN A 101 4.67 10.08 -19.07
C ASN A 101 3.80 8.82 -19.22
N TRP A 102 4.43 7.65 -19.32
CA TRP A 102 3.70 6.38 -19.45
C TRP A 102 2.83 6.09 -18.21
N ALA A 103 3.26 6.50 -17.02
CA ALA A 103 2.54 6.26 -15.78
C ALA A 103 1.27 7.13 -15.73
N SER A 104 1.38 8.40 -16.12
CA SER A 104 0.23 9.29 -16.28
C SER A 104 -0.75 8.77 -17.35
N GLN A 105 -0.24 8.30 -18.49
CA GLN A 105 -1.06 7.71 -19.56
C GLN A 105 -1.75 6.43 -19.11
N LEU A 106 -1.09 5.60 -18.30
CA LEU A 106 -1.69 4.41 -17.73
C LEU A 106 -2.85 4.79 -16.81
N VAL A 107 -2.66 5.71 -15.87
CA VAL A 107 -3.73 6.15 -14.96
C VAL A 107 -4.90 6.74 -15.73
N GLN A 108 -4.63 7.51 -16.79
CA GLN A 108 -5.67 8.00 -17.69
C GLN A 108 -6.46 6.88 -18.34
N HIS A 109 -5.78 5.89 -18.91
CA HIS A 109 -6.42 4.76 -19.52
C HIS A 109 -7.28 3.97 -18.51
N LEU A 110 -6.76 3.74 -17.30
CA LEU A 110 -7.48 3.04 -16.23
C LEU A 110 -8.75 3.80 -15.86
N HIS A 111 -8.68 5.13 -15.73
CA HIS A 111 -9.82 5.99 -15.43
C HIS A 111 -10.89 5.94 -16.53
N GLU A 112 -10.51 6.20 -17.77
CA GLU A 112 -11.44 6.27 -18.91
C GLU A 112 -12.10 4.90 -19.19
N ALA A 113 -11.31 3.81 -19.11
CA ALA A 113 -11.81 2.46 -19.35
C ALA A 113 -12.37 1.77 -18.10
N ARG A 114 -12.30 2.41 -16.92
CA ARG A 114 -12.74 1.89 -15.62
C ARG A 114 -12.22 0.48 -15.34
N VAL A 115 -10.93 0.28 -15.59
CA VAL A 115 -10.28 -1.03 -15.48
C VAL A 115 -9.94 -1.30 -14.01
N PRO A 116 -10.50 -2.34 -13.37
CA PRO A 116 -10.16 -2.67 -11.99
C PRO A 116 -8.67 -3.01 -11.86
N VAL A 117 -8.08 -2.57 -10.75
CA VAL A 117 -6.67 -2.77 -10.42
C VAL A 117 -6.58 -3.49 -9.08
N ILE A 118 -5.86 -4.61 -9.06
CA ILE A 118 -5.44 -5.27 -7.82
C ILE A 118 -3.95 -4.98 -7.64
N THR A 119 -3.54 -4.57 -6.45
CA THR A 119 -2.13 -4.42 -6.10
C THR A 119 -1.77 -5.21 -4.85
N LEU A 120 -0.58 -5.81 -4.90
CA LEU A 120 0.06 -6.49 -3.78
C LEU A 120 0.94 -5.53 -2.97
N ASN A 121 1.11 -4.29 -3.44
CA ASN A 121 2.03 -3.34 -2.84
C ASN A 121 1.44 -2.65 -1.62
N TYR A 122 2.30 -2.39 -0.64
CA TYR A 122 1.98 -1.58 0.54
C TYR A 122 2.01 -0.07 0.26
N ASP A 123 2.74 0.34 -0.79
CA ASP A 123 2.94 1.74 -1.18
C ASP A 123 1.68 2.41 -1.75
N THR A 124 1.65 3.74 -1.77
CA THR A 124 0.56 4.59 -2.27
C THR A 124 0.84 5.19 -3.65
N VAL A 125 1.73 4.57 -4.44
CA VAL A 125 2.16 5.16 -5.72
C VAL A 125 0.99 5.37 -6.68
N MET A 126 0.05 4.43 -6.77
CA MET A 126 -1.13 4.59 -7.65
C MET A 126 -2.01 5.76 -7.21
N GLU A 127 -2.27 5.88 -5.91
CA GLU A 127 -3.06 6.98 -5.34
C GLU A 127 -2.40 8.32 -5.57
N ARG A 128 -1.08 8.41 -5.36
CA ARG A 128 -0.32 9.63 -5.61
C ARG A 128 -0.29 9.98 -7.10
N LEU A 129 -0.17 9.00 -8.00
CA LEU A 129 -0.27 9.24 -9.44
C LEU A 129 -1.63 9.85 -9.82
N VAL A 130 -2.72 9.32 -9.26
CA VAL A 130 -4.07 9.87 -9.44
C VAL A 130 -4.16 11.30 -8.90
N HIS A 131 -3.69 11.54 -7.67
CA HIS A 131 -3.67 12.86 -7.06
C HIS A 131 -2.89 13.91 -7.88
N HIS A 132 -1.83 13.49 -8.57
CA HIS A 132 -1.04 14.35 -9.42
C HIS A 132 -1.75 14.75 -10.73
N LEU A 133 -2.77 14.00 -11.16
CA LEU A 133 -3.62 14.36 -12.28
C LEU A 133 -4.70 15.34 -11.79
N LYS A 134 -4.61 16.60 -12.23
CA LYS A 134 -5.55 17.67 -11.87
C LYS A 134 -6.31 18.15 -13.10
N GLY A 135 -7.52 18.67 -12.89
CA GLY A 135 -8.35 19.27 -13.92
C GLY A 135 -9.47 18.34 -14.37
N THR A 136 -9.74 18.31 -15.67
CA THR A 136 -10.76 17.44 -16.27
C THR A 136 -10.12 16.41 -17.19
N ASP A 137 -10.74 15.24 -17.31
CA ASP A 137 -10.42 14.23 -18.30
C ASP A 137 -10.81 14.70 -19.73
N SER A 138 -10.53 13.84 -20.71
CA SER A 138 -10.87 14.04 -22.13
C SER A 138 -12.37 14.23 -22.40
N SER A 139 -13.22 13.80 -21.45
CA SER A 139 -14.68 13.82 -21.54
C SER A 139 -15.30 14.99 -20.74
N GLY A 140 -14.48 15.84 -20.11
CA GLY A 140 -14.92 16.95 -19.28
C GLY A 140 -15.30 16.58 -17.84
N ASN A 141 -15.07 15.33 -17.41
CA ASN A 141 -15.27 14.91 -16.02
C ASN A 141 -14.09 15.34 -15.16
N MET A 142 -14.32 15.62 -13.89
CA MET A 142 -13.23 15.90 -12.95
C MET A 142 -12.39 14.64 -12.72
N TRP A 143 -11.06 14.78 -12.65
CA TRP A 143 -10.21 13.68 -12.21
C TRP A 143 -10.64 13.19 -10.83
N PRO A 144 -10.68 11.87 -10.59
CA PRO A 144 -11.08 11.31 -9.31
C PRO A 144 -10.08 11.72 -8.24
N HIS A 145 -10.59 11.96 -7.04
CA HIS A 145 -9.74 12.06 -5.86
C HIS A 145 -9.24 10.66 -5.48
N GLU A 146 -8.08 10.55 -4.84
CA GLU A 146 -7.53 9.24 -4.44
C GLU A 146 -8.46 8.43 -3.52
N GLN A 147 -9.39 9.09 -2.82
CA GLN A 147 -10.40 8.46 -1.97
C GLN A 147 -11.48 7.72 -2.77
N HIS A 148 -11.71 8.10 -4.03
CA HIS A 148 -12.68 7.47 -4.93
C HIS A 148 -12.16 6.17 -5.53
N LEU A 149 -10.89 5.83 -5.32
CA LEU A 149 -10.31 4.57 -5.79
C LEU A 149 -10.75 3.37 -4.95
N TYR A 150 -11.18 3.60 -3.71
CA TYR A 150 -11.54 2.55 -2.76
C TYR A 150 -13.07 2.43 -2.65
N ASP A 151 -13.59 1.21 -2.73
CA ASP A 151 -15.02 0.94 -2.50
C ASP A 151 -15.44 1.14 -1.04
N LEU A 152 -14.48 1.17 -0.11
CA LEU A 152 -14.70 1.53 1.29
C LEU A 152 -14.27 2.99 1.48
N PRO A 153 -15.15 3.87 2.02
CA PRO A 153 -14.80 5.27 2.23
C PRO A 153 -13.70 5.37 3.30
N LEU A 154 -12.46 5.55 2.87
CA LEU A 154 -11.36 5.92 3.75
C LEU A 154 -11.51 7.41 4.08
N SER A 155 -12.26 7.74 5.13
CA SER A 155 -12.39 9.13 5.57
C SER A 155 -10.99 9.71 5.87
N PRO A 156 -10.64 10.89 5.32
CA PRO A 156 -9.40 11.58 5.67
C PRO A 156 -9.27 11.74 7.18
N ILE A 157 -8.05 11.60 7.72
CA ILE A 157 -7.81 11.56 9.18
C ILE A 157 -8.42 12.79 9.90
N LEU A 158 -8.29 13.97 9.29
CA LEU A 158 -8.85 15.22 9.83
C LEU A 158 -10.39 15.23 9.86
N LEU A 159 -11.03 14.46 8.98
CA LEU A 159 -12.48 14.34 8.84
C LEU A 159 -13.05 13.15 9.64
N ARG A 160 -12.20 12.31 10.25
CA ARG A 160 -12.68 11.25 11.16
C ARG A 160 -13.22 11.78 12.50
N GLN A 161 -12.91 13.04 12.83
CA GLN A 161 -13.42 13.70 14.04
C GLN A 161 -14.72 14.49 13.81
N PHE A 162 -15.06 14.82 12.56
CA PHE A 162 -16.22 15.64 12.23
C PHE A 162 -16.92 15.05 11.00
N GLY A 163 -18.19 14.66 11.15
CA GLY A 163 -18.96 13.99 10.11
C GLY A 163 -18.93 14.70 8.76
N THR A 164 -18.61 13.96 7.70
CA THR A 164 -18.56 14.46 6.33
C THR A 164 -19.95 14.61 5.73
N LEU A 165 -20.25 15.81 5.22
CA LEU A 165 -21.36 16.07 4.31
C LEU A 165 -20.95 15.61 2.90
N ALA A 166 -21.67 14.61 2.38
CA ALA A 166 -21.72 14.10 1.00
C ALA A 166 -20.53 14.44 0.07
N ASP A 167 -19.70 13.43 -0.20
CA ASP A 167 -18.70 13.47 -1.27
C ASP A 167 -19.36 13.24 -2.65
N VAL A 168 -18.80 13.83 -3.70
CA VAL A 168 -19.30 13.66 -5.07
C VAL A 168 -18.80 12.32 -5.60
N GLU A 169 -19.74 11.43 -5.95
CA GLU A 169 -19.44 10.09 -6.45
C GLU A 169 -18.79 10.16 -7.85
N THR A 170 -17.46 10.14 -7.89
CA THR A 170 -16.71 10.17 -9.14
C THR A 170 -16.50 8.76 -9.66
N HIS A 171 -17.09 8.44 -10.81
CA HIS A 171 -17.08 7.08 -11.36
C HIS A 171 -15.74 6.77 -12.07
N THR A 172 -14.80 6.20 -11.34
CA THR A 172 -13.45 5.83 -11.81
C THR A 172 -13.17 4.33 -11.73
N PHE A 173 -11.93 3.90 -12.00
CA PHE A 173 -11.46 2.55 -11.71
C PHE A 173 -11.34 2.28 -10.20
N GLN A 174 -11.52 1.02 -9.83
CA GLN A 174 -11.34 0.54 -8.47
C GLN A 174 -9.91 0.07 -8.24
N LEU A 175 -9.32 0.46 -7.11
CA LEU A 175 -8.04 -0.02 -6.61
C LEU A 175 -8.25 -0.92 -5.40
N ILE A 176 -7.91 -2.20 -5.54
CA ILE A 176 -8.02 -3.22 -4.51
C ILE A 176 -6.62 -3.51 -3.96
N LYS A 177 -6.40 -3.22 -2.69
CA LYS A 177 -5.18 -3.58 -1.95
C LYS A 177 -5.44 -4.78 -1.05
N ILE A 178 -4.72 -5.87 -1.25
CA ILE A 178 -5.01 -7.13 -0.54
C ILE A 178 -4.18 -7.34 0.73
N HIS A 179 -3.00 -6.72 0.83
CA HIS A 179 -2.09 -6.89 1.98
C HIS A 179 -2.09 -5.68 2.93
N GLY A 180 -3.02 -4.75 2.75
CA GLY A 180 -3.01 -3.47 3.43
C GLY A 180 -2.23 -2.39 2.68
N SER A 181 -2.01 -1.27 3.35
CA SER A 181 -1.33 -0.10 2.78
C SER A 181 -0.69 0.73 3.89
N ILE A 182 0.41 1.40 3.62
CA ILE A 182 1.12 2.23 4.62
C ILE A 182 0.30 3.42 5.13
N ASN A 183 -0.76 3.81 4.40
CA ASN A 183 -1.70 4.87 4.79
C ASN A 183 -2.96 4.33 5.50
N TRP A 184 -3.07 3.01 5.74
CA TRP A 184 -4.18 2.42 6.49
C TRP A 184 -3.85 2.39 7.98
N PHE A 185 -4.36 3.38 8.70
CA PHE A 185 -4.19 3.48 10.14
C PHE A 185 -5.33 2.77 10.88
N TYR A 186 -4.96 1.89 11.82
CA TYR A 186 -5.89 1.31 12.79
C TYR A 186 -6.45 2.41 13.69
N SER A 187 -7.78 2.53 13.79
CA SER A 187 -8.47 3.57 14.57
C SER A 187 -8.47 3.33 16.08
N GLY A 188 -7.95 2.21 16.56
CA GLY A 188 -7.82 1.94 18.00
C GLY A 188 -9.09 1.45 18.69
N ALA A 189 -10.16 1.12 17.96
CA ALA A 189 -11.36 0.56 18.57
C ALA A 189 -11.09 -0.90 19.00
N GLU A 190 -10.84 -1.12 20.29
CA GLU A 190 -10.88 -2.45 20.89
C GLU A 190 -12.31 -3.01 20.74
N GLY A 191 -12.47 -3.93 19.79
CA GLY A 191 -13.76 -4.55 19.48
C GLY A 191 -14.16 -4.38 18.02
N PHE A 192 -13.61 -5.25 17.17
CA PHE A 192 -14.36 -5.67 15.99
C PHE A 192 -15.46 -6.64 16.50
N PRO A 193 -16.74 -6.45 16.16
CA PRO A 193 -17.79 -7.42 16.44
C PRO A 193 -17.59 -8.73 15.66
#